data_AF-A0A536WH10-F1
#
_entry.id   AF-A0A536WH10-F1
#
_cell.length_a   1.000
_cell.length_b   1.000
_cell.length_c   1.000
_cell.angle_alpha   90.00
_cell.angle_beta   90.00
_cell.angle_gamma   90.00
#
_symmetry.space_group_name_H-M   'P 1'
#
loop_
_entity.id
_entity.type
_entity.pdbx_description
1 polymer ?
#
loop_
_entity_poly.entity_id
_entity_poly.type
_entity_poly.pdbx_seq_one_letter_code
_entity_poly.pdbx_strand_id
1 'polypeptide(L)'
;MDEEGSRRRFLKSVGALSAALPAAAAAQHAGHASAKSEKYMFLAPAEVTFLDAAVARLIPADELGPGAKEAGVTYFIDQQLFGGYGVMAKMYRQGPHAEGTPQQGYQSPLTPQEVYRAAIAEINAGCAKQYGKSYDQLAAAQQDEVLRAL
;
A
#
# COMPACT_ATOMS: atom_id res chain seq x y z
N MET A 1 -6.60 34.45 43.45
CA MET A 1 -5.45 34.59 42.54
C MET A 1 -5.46 33.37 41.66
N ASP A 2 -6.20 33.54 40.58
CA ASP A 2 -6.87 32.52 39.80
C ASP A 2 -6.07 32.32 38.51
N GLU A 3 -5.44 31.15 38.35
CA GLU A 3 -4.67 30.80 37.15
C GLU A 3 -5.27 29.61 36.38
N GLU A 4 -6.60 29.60 36.25
CA GLU A 4 -7.33 28.69 35.36
C GLU A 4 -7.96 29.50 34.21
N GLY A 5 -7.19 29.79 33.16
CA GLY A 5 -7.76 30.61 32.07
C GLY A 5 -6.93 30.92 30.83
N SER A 6 -5.94 30.12 30.44
CA SER A 6 -5.08 30.48 29.29
C SER A 6 -5.14 29.51 28.09
N ARG A 7 -5.37 28.21 28.29
CA ARG A 7 -5.29 27.23 27.17
C ARG A 7 -6.49 27.24 26.22
N ARG A 8 -7.71 27.46 26.75
CA ARG A 8 -8.97 27.44 25.96
C ARG A 8 -9.22 28.74 25.18
N ARG A 9 -8.47 29.80 25.49
CA ARG A 9 -8.61 31.13 24.87
C ARG A 9 -7.71 31.28 23.64
N PHE A 10 -6.57 30.58 23.61
CA PHE A 10 -5.67 30.52 22.45
C PHE A 10 -6.30 29.84 21.22
N LEU A 11 -7.13 28.81 21.42
CA LEU A 11 -7.83 28.13 20.32
C LEU A 11 -9.04 28.90 19.74
N LYS A 12 -9.36 30.09 20.27
CA LYS A 12 -10.51 30.90 19.82
C LYS A 12 -10.14 32.12 18.98
N SER A 13 -8.86 32.35 18.66
CA SER A 13 -8.40 33.55 17.96
C SER A 13 -7.73 33.30 16.60
N VAL A 14 -8.36 32.50 15.73
CA VAL A 14 -8.06 32.55 14.29
C VAL A 14 -9.37 32.76 13.55
N GLY A 15 -9.71 34.03 13.38
CA GLY A 15 -10.82 34.49 12.57
C GLY A 15 -10.43 34.61 11.10
N ALA A 16 -11.31 34.09 10.25
CA ALA A 16 -11.58 34.38 8.85
C ALA A 16 -10.64 35.34 8.08
N LEU A 17 -10.00 34.80 7.03
CA LEU A 17 -9.77 35.55 5.78
C LEU A 17 -10.49 34.80 4.64
N SER A 18 -11.43 35.49 4.01
CA SER A 18 -12.21 35.00 2.88
C SER A 18 -11.38 34.89 1.60
N ALA A 19 -11.60 33.77 0.90
CA ALA A 19 -11.70 33.60 -0.55
C ALA A 19 -10.75 34.40 -1.49
N ALA A 20 -9.72 33.70 -1.96
CA ALA A 20 -9.40 33.60 -3.38
C ALA A 20 -8.73 32.23 -3.62
N LEU A 21 -9.45 31.28 -4.20
CA LEU A 21 -8.86 30.02 -4.68
C LEU A 21 -8.12 30.33 -5.98
N PRO A 22 -6.79 30.24 -6.07
CA PRO A 22 -6.18 30.06 -7.37
C PRO A 22 -6.54 28.64 -7.82
N ALA A 23 -7.19 28.52 -8.98
CA ALA A 23 -7.48 27.28 -9.69
C ALA A 23 -6.20 26.59 -10.22
N ALA A 24 -5.12 26.59 -9.42
CA ALA A 24 -3.82 26.02 -9.74
C ALA A 24 -3.57 24.67 -9.02
N ALA A 25 -4.46 24.25 -8.12
CA ALA A 25 -4.36 22.95 -7.45
C ALA A 25 -4.63 21.75 -8.39
N ALA A 26 -5.32 21.96 -9.52
CA ALA A 26 -5.60 20.90 -10.49
C ALA A 26 -4.40 20.55 -11.39
N ALA A 27 -3.35 21.37 -11.43
CA ALA A 27 -2.20 21.16 -12.32
C ALA A 27 -1.07 20.33 -11.69
N GLN A 28 -1.11 20.03 -10.40
CA GLN A 28 -0.03 19.31 -9.70
C GLN A 28 -0.09 17.78 -9.86
N HIS A 29 -1.19 17.23 -10.43
CA HIS A 29 -1.33 15.79 -10.65
C HIS A 29 -0.69 15.29 -11.95
N ALA A 30 -0.31 16.17 -12.88
CA ALA A 30 0.24 15.78 -14.19
C ALA A 30 1.74 15.41 -14.17
N GLY A 31 2.45 15.66 -13.06
CA GLY A 31 3.92 15.54 -12.98
C GLY A 31 4.48 14.19 -12.53
N HIS A 32 3.66 13.23 -12.09
CA HIS A 32 4.15 11.99 -11.47
C HIS A 32 4.18 10.77 -12.41
N ALA A 33 3.63 10.89 -13.62
CA ALA A 33 3.55 9.77 -14.55
C ALA A 33 4.77 9.71 -15.49
N SER A 34 5.89 9.28 -14.95
CA SER A 34 6.88 8.57 -15.76
C SER A 34 7.48 7.49 -14.87
N ALA A 35 6.99 6.27 -15.05
CA ALA A 35 7.64 5.08 -14.53
C ALA A 35 9.03 5.03 -15.19
N LYS A 36 10.01 5.64 -14.52
CA LYS A 36 11.42 5.47 -14.85
C LYS A 36 11.71 3.97 -14.78
N SER A 37 12.72 3.52 -15.50
CA SER A 37 13.26 2.17 -15.38
C SER A 37 13.85 2.00 -13.97
N GLU A 38 12.99 1.83 -12.99
CA GLU A 38 13.34 1.70 -11.58
C GLU A 38 13.77 0.26 -11.31
N LYS A 39 14.94 0.10 -10.72
CA LYS A 39 15.47 -1.22 -10.36
C LYS A 39 14.81 -1.68 -9.06
N TYR A 40 14.15 -2.83 -9.09
CA TYR A 40 13.63 -3.49 -7.90
C TYR A 40 14.78 -4.05 -7.05
N MET A 41 14.69 -3.87 -5.73
CA MET A 41 15.74 -4.21 -4.76
C MET A 41 15.41 -5.46 -3.95
N PHE A 42 14.13 -5.70 -3.67
CA PHE A 42 13.66 -6.86 -2.93
C PHE A 42 12.92 -7.84 -3.86
N LEU A 43 11.85 -7.39 -4.51
CA LEU A 43 10.94 -8.25 -5.28
C LEU A 43 11.63 -8.93 -6.46
N ALA A 44 11.31 -10.20 -6.66
CA ALA A 44 11.69 -10.94 -7.86
C ALA A 44 10.79 -10.54 -9.05
N PRO A 45 11.23 -10.72 -10.32
CA PRO A 45 10.43 -10.32 -11.48
C PRO A 45 9.00 -10.88 -11.51
N ALA A 46 8.80 -12.14 -11.12
CA ALA A 46 7.47 -12.76 -11.06
C ALA A 46 6.56 -12.17 -9.97
N GLU A 47 7.15 -11.66 -8.88
CA GLU A 47 6.40 -11.00 -7.80
C GLU A 47 6.03 -9.57 -8.19
N VAL A 48 6.89 -8.92 -8.98
CA VAL A 48 6.58 -7.62 -9.58
C VAL A 48 5.38 -7.74 -10.51
N THR A 49 5.35 -8.73 -11.42
CA THR A 49 4.19 -8.90 -12.33
C THR A 49 2.92 -9.26 -11.57
N PHE A 50 3.02 -10.07 -10.52
CA PHE A 50 1.91 -10.34 -9.61
C PHE A 50 1.37 -9.06 -8.98
N LEU A 51 2.23 -8.27 -8.36
CA LEU A 51 1.81 -7.05 -7.65
C LEU A 51 1.27 -6.00 -8.62
N ASP A 52 1.91 -5.80 -9.77
CA ASP A 52 1.40 -4.91 -10.83
C ASP A 52 -0.02 -5.28 -11.25
N ALA A 53 -0.29 -6.58 -11.45
CA ALA A 53 -1.62 -7.06 -11.79
C ALA A 53 -2.61 -6.82 -10.63
N ALA A 54 -2.22 -7.13 -9.39
CA ALA A 54 -3.08 -6.98 -8.22
C ALA A 54 -3.44 -5.51 -7.94
N VAL A 55 -2.44 -4.62 -7.91
CA VAL A 55 -2.68 -3.20 -7.61
C VAL A 55 -3.46 -2.50 -8.73
N ALA A 56 -3.30 -2.91 -9.99
CA ALA A 56 -4.10 -2.41 -11.10
C ALA A 56 -5.58 -2.79 -11.01
N ARG A 57 -5.93 -3.88 -10.30
CA ARG A 57 -7.34 -4.20 -9.99
C ARG A 57 -7.89 -3.33 -8.86
N LEU A 58 -7.06 -2.96 -7.88
CA LEU A 58 -7.46 -2.15 -6.73
C LEU A 58 -7.65 -0.67 -7.08
N ILE A 59 -6.73 -0.11 -7.88
CA ILE A 59 -6.78 1.28 -8.33
C ILE A 59 -6.49 1.25 -9.85
N PRO A 60 -7.51 1.08 -10.69
CA PRO A 60 -7.35 1.09 -12.13
C PRO A 60 -7.07 2.51 -12.64
N ALA A 61 -6.41 2.61 -13.80
CA ALA A 61 -6.31 3.88 -14.51
C ALA A 61 -7.68 4.24 -15.10
N ASP A 62 -8.06 5.51 -15.01
CA ASP A 62 -9.32 6.03 -15.51
C ASP A 62 -9.14 7.44 -16.12
N GLU A 63 -10.24 8.09 -16.47
CA GLU A 63 -10.22 9.44 -17.05
C GLU A 63 -9.72 10.52 -16.07
N LEU A 64 -9.72 10.24 -14.76
CA LEU A 64 -9.32 11.18 -13.72
C LEU A 64 -7.82 11.09 -13.41
N GLY A 65 -7.16 9.97 -13.74
CA GLY A 65 -5.72 9.88 -13.55
C GLY A 65 -5.08 8.51 -13.75
N PRO A 66 -3.76 8.42 -13.48
CA PRO A 66 -3.02 7.17 -13.55
C PRO A 66 -3.51 6.18 -12.50
N GLY A 67 -3.51 4.90 -12.85
CA GLY A 67 -3.77 3.81 -11.91
C GLY A 67 -2.57 3.54 -11.01
N ALA A 68 -2.73 2.60 -10.07
CA ALA A 68 -1.67 2.22 -9.15
C ALA A 68 -0.39 1.77 -9.85
N LYS A 69 -0.51 1.09 -11.00
CA LYS A 69 0.65 0.64 -11.76
C LYS A 69 1.43 1.81 -12.33
N GLU A 70 0.75 2.73 -13.01
CA GLU A 70 1.36 3.92 -13.61
C GLU A 70 1.90 4.89 -12.54
N ALA A 71 1.30 4.88 -11.35
CA ALA A 71 1.73 5.64 -10.18
C ALA A 71 2.94 5.00 -9.44
N GLY A 72 3.42 3.84 -9.86
CA GLY A 72 4.61 3.20 -9.28
C GLY A 72 4.38 2.57 -7.90
N VAL A 73 3.15 2.16 -7.58
CA VAL A 73 2.80 1.57 -6.27
C VAL A 73 3.64 0.31 -6.00
N THR A 74 3.84 -0.55 -6.99
CA THR A 74 4.66 -1.77 -6.85
C THR A 74 6.11 -1.44 -6.47
N TYR A 75 6.68 -0.40 -7.08
CA TYR A 75 8.02 0.07 -6.74
C TYR A 75 8.07 0.65 -5.33
N PHE A 76 7.07 1.43 -4.92
CA PHE A 76 6.98 1.90 -3.54
C PHE A 76 6.94 0.75 -2.53
N ILE A 77 6.13 -0.28 -2.80
CA ILE A 77 6.07 -1.51 -1.97
C ILE A 77 7.44 -2.17 -1.90
N ASP A 78 8.14 -2.35 -3.02
CA ASP A 78 9.49 -2.91 -3.06
C ASP A 78 10.46 -2.16 -2.14
N GLN A 79 10.46 -0.83 -2.19
CA GLN A 79 11.33 -0.01 -1.35
C GLN A 79 10.97 -0.13 0.14
N GLN A 80 9.68 -0.24 0.48
CA GLN A 80 9.26 -0.49 1.87
C GLN A 80 9.70 -1.88 2.35
N LEU A 81 9.56 -2.89 1.49
CA LEU A 81 9.98 -4.25 1.79
C LEU A 81 11.50 -4.37 1.86
N PHE A 82 12.26 -3.65 1.04
CA PHE A 82 13.72 -3.61 1.13
C PHE A 82 14.20 -2.89 2.39
N GLY A 83 13.46 -1.86 2.83
CA GLY A 83 13.80 -1.05 3.99
C GLY A 83 13.54 -1.70 5.35
N GLY A 84 13.74 -0.91 6.42
CA GLY A 84 13.57 -1.37 7.80
C GLY A 84 12.14 -1.81 8.16
N TYR A 85 11.12 -1.36 7.41
CA TYR A 85 9.75 -1.86 7.55
C TYR A 85 9.67 -3.35 7.20
N GLY A 86 10.26 -3.75 6.07
CA GLY A 86 10.19 -5.11 5.58
C GLY A 86 10.79 -6.17 6.51
N VAL A 87 11.81 -5.81 7.29
CA VAL A 87 12.43 -6.68 8.30
C VAL A 87 11.94 -6.39 9.73
N MET A 88 10.98 -5.48 9.88
CA MET A 88 10.48 -4.96 11.15
C MET A 88 11.60 -4.52 12.12
N ALA A 89 12.57 -3.76 11.63
CA ALA A 89 13.80 -3.41 12.35
C ALA A 89 13.57 -2.75 13.73
N LYS A 90 12.39 -2.15 13.95
CA LYS A 90 12.03 -1.44 15.18
C LYS A 90 10.96 -2.16 16.02
N MET A 91 10.50 -3.33 15.60
CA MET A 91 9.45 -4.07 16.32
C MET A 91 10.05 -5.17 17.20
N TYR A 92 9.40 -5.41 18.33
CA TYR A 92 9.66 -6.58 19.16
C TYR A 92 9.11 -7.83 18.45
N ARG A 93 9.96 -8.81 18.17
CA ARG A 93 9.62 -10.04 17.42
C ARG A 93 9.83 -11.33 18.20
N GLN A 94 10.19 -11.23 19.47
CA GLN A 94 10.32 -12.41 20.31
C GLN A 94 8.92 -12.90 20.68
N GLY A 95 8.76 -14.21 20.75
CA GLY A 95 7.50 -14.82 21.16
C GLY A 95 7.18 -14.58 22.65
N PRO A 96 6.02 -15.07 23.11
CA PRO A 96 5.04 -15.87 22.36
C PRO A 96 4.13 -15.04 21.44
N HIS A 97 3.84 -15.56 20.24
CA HIS A 97 2.90 -14.98 19.28
C HIS A 97 1.51 -15.59 19.47
N ALA A 98 0.82 -15.19 20.54
CA ALA A 98 -0.55 -15.63 20.79
C ALA A 98 -1.54 -14.91 19.87
N GLU A 99 -2.73 -15.48 19.69
CA GLU A 99 -3.83 -14.77 19.04
C GLU A 99 -4.17 -13.51 19.85
N GLY A 100 -4.05 -12.35 19.21
CA GLY A 100 -4.27 -11.06 19.85
C GLY A 100 -5.72 -10.60 19.80
N THR A 101 -6.04 -9.59 20.61
CA THR A 101 -7.30 -8.85 20.46
C THR A 101 -7.24 -7.91 19.26
N PRO A 102 -8.40 -7.49 18.70
CA PRO A 102 -8.42 -6.56 17.55
C PRO A 102 -7.69 -5.24 17.78
N GLN A 103 -7.51 -4.82 19.02
CA GLN A 103 -6.82 -3.58 19.39
C GLN A 103 -5.29 -3.72 19.45
N GLN A 104 -4.76 -4.94 19.43
CA GLN A 104 -3.32 -5.21 19.60
C GLN A 104 -2.50 -5.14 18.31
N GLY A 105 -3.15 -4.95 17.14
CA GLY A 105 -2.45 -4.80 15.87
C GLY A 105 -1.74 -6.09 15.42
N TYR A 106 -0.54 -5.95 14.85
CA TYR A 106 0.18 -7.07 14.24
C TYR A 106 0.80 -8.01 15.28
N GLN A 107 0.38 -9.28 15.30
CA GLN A 107 0.83 -10.28 16.29
C GLN A 107 1.56 -11.48 15.68
N SER A 108 1.78 -11.49 14.35
CA SER A 108 2.45 -12.60 13.67
C SER A 108 3.98 -12.57 13.87
N PRO A 109 4.65 -13.74 13.91
CA PRO A 109 6.12 -13.82 13.89
C PRO A 109 6.72 -13.39 12.55
N LEU A 110 5.94 -13.43 11.48
CA LEU A 110 6.43 -13.15 10.13
C LEU A 110 6.67 -11.65 9.96
N THR A 111 7.76 -11.32 9.29
CA THR A 111 8.03 -9.97 8.81
C THR A 111 7.22 -9.67 7.54
N PRO A 112 7.01 -8.39 7.16
CA PRO A 112 6.33 -8.07 5.91
C PRO A 112 7.01 -8.70 4.69
N GLN A 113 8.34 -8.77 4.66
CA GLN A 113 9.05 -9.49 3.60
C GLN A 113 8.59 -10.96 3.49
N GLU A 114 8.55 -11.67 4.62
CA GLU A 114 8.18 -13.08 4.66
C GLU A 114 6.71 -13.28 4.27
N VAL A 115 5.80 -12.41 4.75
CA VAL A 115 4.38 -12.44 4.38
C VAL A 115 4.21 -12.27 2.87
N TYR A 116 4.85 -11.26 2.26
CA TYR A 116 4.70 -11.03 0.82
C TYR A 116 5.22 -12.21 0.00
N ARG A 117 6.37 -12.78 0.35
CA ARG A 117 6.92 -13.97 -0.34
C ARG A 117 5.97 -15.16 -0.24
N ALA A 118 5.52 -15.48 0.97
CA ALA A 118 4.65 -16.63 1.21
C ALA A 118 3.29 -16.46 0.53
N ALA A 119 2.64 -15.31 0.71
CA ALA A 119 1.32 -15.05 0.16
C ALA A 119 1.33 -15.05 -1.38
N ILE A 120 2.29 -14.37 -2.02
CA ILE A 120 2.38 -14.34 -3.48
C ILE A 120 2.60 -15.75 -4.04
N ALA A 121 3.47 -16.55 -3.40
CA ALA A 121 3.73 -17.93 -3.81
C ALA A 121 2.47 -18.81 -3.67
N GLU A 122 1.76 -18.69 -2.55
CA GLU A 122 0.55 -19.47 -2.28
C GLU A 122 -0.60 -19.11 -3.21
N ILE A 123 -0.84 -17.82 -3.44
CA ILE A 123 -1.88 -17.34 -4.37
C ILE A 123 -1.56 -17.81 -5.79
N ASN A 124 -0.32 -17.68 -6.25
CA ASN A 124 0.07 -18.18 -7.57
C ASN A 124 -0.08 -19.71 -7.68
N ALA A 125 0.24 -20.46 -6.64
CA ALA A 125 0.03 -21.90 -6.62
C ALA A 125 -1.46 -22.27 -6.67
N GLY A 126 -2.31 -21.52 -5.95
CA GLY A 126 -3.78 -21.64 -6.03
C GLY A 126 -4.30 -21.37 -7.44
N CYS A 127 -3.87 -20.24 -8.04
CA CYS A 127 -4.24 -19.87 -9.41
C CYS A 127 -3.79 -20.93 -10.44
N ALA A 128 -2.57 -21.45 -10.28
CA ALA A 128 -2.05 -22.50 -11.17
C ALA A 128 -2.88 -23.79 -11.07
N LYS A 129 -3.32 -24.17 -9.87
CA LYS A 129 -4.19 -25.34 -9.67
C LYS A 129 -5.59 -25.15 -10.26
N GLN A 130 -6.18 -23.96 -10.09
CA GLN A 130 -7.57 -23.71 -10.47
C GLN A 130 -7.73 -23.32 -11.94
N TYR A 131 -6.81 -22.51 -12.47
CA TYR A 131 -6.91 -21.89 -13.78
C TYR A 131 -5.76 -22.28 -14.74
N GLY A 132 -4.76 -23.04 -14.26
CA GLY A 132 -3.61 -23.46 -15.07
C GLY A 132 -2.59 -22.35 -15.35
N LYS A 133 -2.69 -21.20 -14.68
CA LYS A 133 -1.86 -20.00 -14.92
C LYS A 133 -1.51 -19.30 -13.61
N SER A 134 -0.44 -18.51 -13.60
CA SER A 134 -0.18 -17.58 -12.50
C SER A 134 -1.20 -16.44 -12.49
N TYR A 135 -1.35 -15.77 -11.34
CA TYR A 135 -2.37 -14.75 -11.13
C TYR A 135 -2.30 -13.60 -12.15
N ASP A 136 -1.09 -13.14 -12.48
CA ASP A 136 -0.85 -12.06 -13.44
C ASP A 136 -1.29 -12.40 -14.87
N GLN A 137 -1.43 -13.68 -15.19
CA GLN A 137 -1.84 -14.20 -16.50
C GLN A 137 -3.34 -14.52 -16.60
N LEU A 138 -4.09 -14.33 -15.52
CA LEU A 138 -5.54 -14.54 -15.49
C LEU A 138 -6.28 -13.40 -16.20
N ALA A 139 -7.51 -13.67 -16.65
CA ALA A 139 -8.38 -12.60 -17.13
C ALA A 139 -8.78 -11.68 -15.97
N ALA A 140 -9.07 -10.41 -16.25
CA ALA A 140 -9.39 -9.42 -15.22
C ALA A 140 -10.52 -9.86 -14.27
N ALA A 141 -11.57 -10.51 -14.79
CA ALA A 141 -12.66 -11.03 -13.97
C ALA A 141 -12.21 -12.16 -13.03
N GLN A 142 -11.28 -13.01 -13.45
CA GLN A 142 -10.71 -14.07 -12.62
C GLN A 142 -9.74 -13.49 -11.57
N GLN A 143 -8.98 -12.45 -11.92
CA GLN A 143 -8.17 -11.71 -10.95
C GLN A 143 -9.04 -11.11 -9.85
N ASP A 144 -10.18 -10.51 -10.20
CA ASP A 144 -11.14 -9.99 -9.22
C ASP A 144 -11.74 -11.09 -8.34
N GLU A 145 -12.07 -12.24 -8.92
CA GLU A 145 -12.59 -13.39 -8.19
C GLU A 145 -11.58 -13.86 -7.12
N VAL A 146 -10.32 -14.03 -7.53
CA VAL A 146 -9.24 -14.43 -6.61
C VAL A 146 -9.06 -13.39 -5.50
N LEU A 147 -8.99 -12.10 -5.82
CA LEU A 147 -8.80 -11.04 -4.82
C LEU A 147 -9.95 -10.95 -3.81
N ARG A 148 -11.19 -11.25 -4.23
CA ARG A 148 -12.36 -11.26 -3.33
C ARG A 148 -12.43 -12.48 -2.43
N ALA A 149 -11.71 -13.55 -2.77
CA ALA A 149 -11.68 -14.78 -2.01
C ALA A 149 -10.58 -14.82 -0.93
N LEU A 150 -9.72 -13.79 -0.87
CA LEU A 150 -8.70 -13.59 0.18
C LEU A 150 -9.31 -12.98 1.45
#